data_AF-A0AAD5KFF2-F1
#
_entry.id   AF-A0AAD5KFF2-F1
#
_cell.length_a   1.000
_cell.length_b   1.000
_cell.length_c   1.000
_cell.angle_alpha   90.00
_cell.angle_beta   90.00
_cell.angle_gamma   90.00
#
_symmetry.space_group_name_H-M   'P 1'
#
loop_
_entity.id
_entity.type
_entity.pdbx_description
1 polymer ?
#
loop_
_entity_poly.entity_id
_entity_poly.type
_entity_poly.pdbx_seq_one_letter_code
_entity_poly.pdbx_strand_id
1 'polypeptide(L)'
;MSVNLQEKTFPSSATLLSLALLTLWSIQPTRAQDNTNNNCISLASSKACPAFEQYYVGFPGLASRYSYLANVTNLDSFDQSLFAHVQSTNDYLLPLGCSSSSKESAPYARYSLSRLCAGLIQDVTDSLPCNFQHNLTPPPLCKATCDDWISSVDMITNNNDVCSGDTTQRNSTILDLQNQCSSWQGYNGTDSEGCIAGQVNEPNNCGMC
;
A
#
# COMPACT_ATOMS: atom_id res chain seq x y z
N MET A 1 -34.67 -4.27 80.67
CA MET A 1 -33.22 -4.22 80.38
C MET A 1 -33.08 -3.51 79.04
N SER A 2 -32.39 -2.39 78.84
CA SER A 2 -31.69 -1.42 79.68
C SER A 2 -31.35 -0.24 78.74
N VAL A 3 -31.53 1.01 79.22
CA VAL A 3 -30.79 2.28 78.91
C VAL A 3 -30.58 2.64 77.41
N ASN A 4 -31.19 3.67 76.79
CA ASN A 4 -31.34 5.12 77.03
C ASN A 4 -30.14 6.02 76.59
N LEU A 5 -30.47 6.99 75.72
CA LEU A 5 -29.86 8.32 75.44
C LEU A 5 -28.39 8.44 75.00
N GLN A 6 -28.18 9.17 73.89
CA GLN A 6 -27.78 10.59 73.93
C GLN A 6 -27.74 11.22 72.52
N GLU A 7 -28.53 12.28 72.34
CA GLU A 7 -28.35 13.32 71.33
C GLU A 7 -27.04 14.07 71.53
N LYS A 8 -26.41 14.56 70.45
CA LYS A 8 -25.62 15.82 70.45
C LYS A 8 -25.67 16.48 69.07
N THR A 9 -25.93 17.77 69.06
CA THR A 9 -26.11 18.64 67.89
C THR A 9 -25.08 19.79 67.88
N PHE A 10 -24.54 20.09 66.67
CA PHE A 10 -23.93 21.36 66.16
C PHE A 10 -22.63 21.93 66.79
N PRO A 11 -21.87 22.87 66.15
CA PRO A 11 -21.84 23.41 64.76
C PRO A 11 -20.42 23.62 64.11
N SER A 12 -20.41 24.16 62.88
CA SER A 12 -19.48 25.18 62.32
C SER A 12 -18.10 24.80 61.72
N SER A 13 -18.03 25.00 60.40
CA SER A 13 -16.97 25.62 59.60
C SER A 13 -15.50 25.50 60.02
N ALA A 14 -14.70 24.76 59.25
CA ALA A 14 -13.32 25.11 58.95
C ALA A 14 -12.85 24.42 57.66
N THR A 15 -12.40 25.26 56.75
CA THR A 15 -11.72 25.02 55.48
C THR A 15 -10.62 23.96 55.59
N LEU A 16 -10.61 22.97 54.71
CA LEU A 16 -9.39 22.21 54.39
C LEU A 16 -9.26 22.07 52.88
N LEU A 17 -8.24 22.74 52.34
CA LEU A 17 -7.63 22.46 51.06
C LEU A 17 -7.37 20.95 50.94
N SER A 18 -7.72 20.37 49.79
CA SER A 18 -7.20 19.04 49.43
C SER A 18 -6.92 19.00 47.93
N LEU A 19 -5.75 18.42 47.66
CA LEU A 19 -4.94 18.49 46.47
C LEU A 19 -5.61 17.90 45.22
N ALA A 20 -5.15 18.44 44.09
CA ALA A 20 -5.27 17.95 42.74
C ALA A 20 -5.10 16.42 42.59
N LEU A 21 -5.90 15.84 41.69
CA LEU A 21 -5.48 14.72 40.84
C LEU A 21 -6.19 14.84 39.48
N LEU A 22 -5.56 15.56 38.55
CA LEU A 22 -5.93 15.57 37.13
C LEU A 22 -5.36 14.30 36.48
N THR A 23 -6.16 13.23 36.40
CA THR A 23 -5.81 12.08 35.56
C THR A 23 -6.24 12.37 34.12
N LEU A 24 -5.36 13.03 33.37
CA LEU A 24 -5.42 13.06 31.91
C LEU A 24 -5.11 11.64 31.41
N TRP A 25 -6.15 10.87 31.10
CA TRP A 25 -6.02 9.66 30.31
C TRP A 25 -5.83 10.05 28.85
N SER A 26 -4.58 10.25 28.47
CA SER A 26 -4.16 10.27 27.07
C SER A 26 -4.38 8.86 26.51
N ILE A 27 -5.50 8.64 25.82
CA ILE A 27 -5.69 7.43 25.01
C ILE A 27 -4.74 7.57 23.81
N GLN A 28 -3.51 7.09 23.95
CA GLN A 28 -2.63 6.94 22.81
C GLN A 28 -3.09 5.71 22.01
N PRO A 29 -3.26 5.82 20.68
CA PRO A 29 -3.41 4.63 19.85
C PRO A 29 -2.11 3.85 19.94
N THR A 30 -2.14 2.70 20.60
CA THR A 30 -1.05 1.73 20.55
C THR A 30 -1.02 1.19 19.12
N ARG A 31 -0.04 1.62 18.33
CA ARG A 31 0.36 0.91 17.11
C ARG A 31 0.90 -0.45 17.56
N ALA A 32 0.07 -1.47 17.52
CA ALA A 32 0.52 -2.84 17.65
C ALA A 32 1.37 -3.15 16.40
N GLN A 33 2.68 -2.96 16.50
CA GLN A 33 3.59 -3.72 15.65
C GLN A 33 3.61 -5.12 16.24
N ASP A 34 2.91 -6.05 15.58
CA ASP A 34 2.96 -7.47 15.92
C ASP A 34 4.39 -7.95 15.69
N ASN A 35 5.09 -8.19 16.79
CA ASN A 35 6.45 -8.71 16.84
C ASN A 35 6.39 -10.22 17.06
N THR A 36 5.71 -10.92 16.14
CA THR A 36 5.79 -12.38 16.03
C THR A 36 5.99 -12.74 14.55
N ASN A 37 7.25 -13.04 14.19
CA ASN A 37 7.86 -13.16 12.84
C ASN A 37 8.19 -11.85 12.12
N ASN A 38 9.44 -11.37 12.30
CA ASN A 38 10.04 -10.10 11.84
C ASN A 38 10.10 -9.83 10.31
N ASN A 39 9.20 -10.41 9.52
CA ASN A 39 9.30 -10.48 8.06
C ASN A 39 8.06 -9.98 7.32
N CYS A 40 7.07 -9.38 7.99
CA CYS A 40 5.83 -8.91 7.36
C CYS A 40 5.60 -7.44 7.67
N ILE A 41 5.57 -6.59 6.64
CA ILE A 41 5.20 -5.17 6.79
C ILE A 41 3.69 -5.05 6.55
N SER A 42 2.96 -4.57 7.55
CA SER A 42 1.55 -4.20 7.40
C SER A 42 1.41 -2.96 6.51
N LEU A 43 0.45 -3.00 5.58
CA LEU A 43 0.08 -1.87 4.73
C LEU A 43 -0.91 -0.91 5.39
N ALA A 44 -1.21 -1.08 6.68
CA ALA A 44 -2.11 -0.21 7.41
C ALA A 44 -1.63 1.24 7.34
N SER A 45 -2.47 2.14 6.81
CA SER A 45 -2.11 3.55 6.54
C SER A 45 -1.04 3.77 5.46
N SER A 46 -0.84 2.81 4.54
CA SER A 46 0.02 3.00 3.36
C SER A 46 -0.49 4.15 2.49
N LYS A 47 0.41 5.02 2.08
CA LYS A 47 0.14 6.11 1.14
C LYS A 47 0.21 5.65 -0.31
N ALA A 48 1.03 4.64 -0.60
CA ALA A 48 1.17 4.07 -1.94
C ALA A 48 0.07 3.05 -2.25
N CYS A 49 -0.38 2.31 -1.24
CA CYS A 49 -1.33 1.21 -1.34
C CYS A 49 -2.58 1.38 -0.43
N PRO A 50 -3.27 2.53 -0.39
CA PRO A 50 -4.39 2.75 0.52
C PRO A 50 -5.55 1.76 0.35
N ALA A 51 -5.81 1.26 -0.86
CA ALA A 51 -6.86 0.25 -1.08
C ALA A 51 -6.49 -1.14 -0.54
N PHE A 52 -5.23 -1.34 -0.17
CA PHE A 52 -4.67 -2.61 0.29
C PHE A 52 -4.30 -2.55 1.78
N GLU A 53 -4.82 -1.58 2.53
CA GLU A 53 -4.38 -1.25 3.89
C GLU A 53 -4.51 -2.41 4.89
N GLN A 54 -5.39 -3.37 4.63
CA GLN A 54 -5.59 -4.53 5.50
C GLN A 54 -4.56 -5.65 5.27
N TYR A 55 -3.73 -5.56 4.25
CA TYR A 55 -2.81 -6.62 3.85
C TYR A 55 -1.37 -6.39 4.31
N TYR A 56 -0.54 -7.40 4.06
CA TYR A 56 0.87 -7.45 4.45
C TYR A 56 1.74 -7.80 3.24
N VAL A 57 2.98 -7.33 3.28
CA VAL A 57 4.02 -7.65 2.28
C VAL A 57 5.24 -8.27 2.96
N GLY A 58 5.83 -9.28 2.32
CA GLY A 58 6.89 -10.09 2.91
C GLY A 58 8.31 -9.58 2.66
N PHE A 59 9.05 -9.31 3.73
CA PHE A 59 10.47 -8.91 3.72
C PHE A 59 11.31 -9.89 4.55
N PRO A 60 12.61 -10.07 4.26
CA PRO A 60 13.41 -9.43 3.22
C PRO A 60 13.28 -10.07 1.82
N GLY A 61 12.42 -11.08 1.65
CA GLY A 61 12.30 -11.82 0.39
C GLY A 61 11.96 -10.94 -0.82
N LEU A 62 11.00 -10.01 -0.69
CA LEU A 62 10.70 -9.05 -1.76
C LEU A 62 11.89 -8.16 -2.10
N ALA A 63 12.65 -7.68 -1.10
CA ALA A 63 13.86 -6.88 -1.31
C ALA A 63 14.96 -7.63 -2.08
N SER A 64 15.01 -8.96 -1.97
CA SER A 64 15.98 -9.78 -2.70
C SER A 64 15.66 -9.95 -4.18
N ARG A 65 14.37 -9.86 -4.56
CA ARG A 65 13.91 -9.99 -5.95
C ARG A 65 13.70 -8.66 -6.65
N TYR A 66 13.27 -7.64 -5.91
CA TYR A 66 12.94 -6.33 -6.44
C TYR A 66 13.95 -5.30 -5.93
N SER A 67 14.87 -4.89 -6.80
CA SER A 67 15.96 -3.98 -6.44
C SER A 67 15.47 -2.63 -5.91
N TYR A 68 14.31 -2.15 -6.37
CA TYR A 68 13.70 -0.91 -5.86
C TYR A 68 13.21 -1.03 -4.40
N LEU A 69 13.08 -2.25 -3.87
CA LEU A 69 12.72 -2.53 -2.47
C LEU A 69 13.94 -2.83 -1.58
N ALA A 70 15.17 -2.77 -2.10
CA ALA A 70 16.38 -3.21 -1.40
C ALA A 70 16.62 -2.51 -0.04
N ASN A 71 16.18 -1.26 0.10
CA ASN A 71 16.40 -0.44 1.30
C ASN A 71 15.14 -0.32 2.19
N VAL A 72 14.11 -1.12 1.92
CA VAL A 72 12.86 -1.07 2.69
C VAL A 72 13.04 -1.75 4.04
N THR A 73 12.70 -1.02 5.09
CA THR A 73 12.77 -1.49 6.49
C THR A 73 11.47 -1.29 7.25
N ASN A 74 10.57 -0.44 6.75
CA ASN A 74 9.28 -0.12 7.34
C ASN A 74 8.32 0.40 6.26
N LEU A 75 7.06 0.64 6.64
CA LEU A 75 6.01 1.12 5.74
C LEU A 75 6.35 2.44 5.03
N ASP A 76 6.95 3.41 5.73
CA ASP A 76 7.29 4.70 5.11
C ASP A 76 8.34 4.53 4.02
N SER A 77 9.39 3.73 4.28
CA SER A 77 10.40 3.39 3.27
C SER A 77 9.84 2.55 2.11
N PHE A 78 8.86 1.68 2.38
CA PHE A 78 8.15 0.91 1.38
C PHE A 78 7.38 1.84 0.42
N ASP A 79 6.56 2.73 0.97
CA ASP A 79 5.79 3.70 0.19
C ASP A 79 6.73 4.57 -0.66
N GLN A 80 7.81 5.10 -0.06
CA GLN A 80 8.80 5.92 -0.76
C GLN A 80 9.45 5.16 -1.93
N SER A 81 9.80 3.89 -1.72
CA SER A 81 10.35 3.03 -2.78
C SER A 81 9.36 2.83 -3.93
N LEU A 82 8.08 2.62 -3.65
CA LEU A 82 7.06 2.49 -4.70
C LEU A 82 6.88 3.79 -5.48
N PHE A 83 6.75 4.93 -4.79
CA PHE A 83 6.65 6.23 -5.45
C PHE A 83 7.87 6.55 -6.32
N ALA A 84 9.07 6.24 -5.83
CA ALA A 84 10.29 6.43 -6.61
C ALA A 84 10.33 5.51 -7.85
N HIS A 85 9.88 4.26 -7.71
CA HIS A 85 9.88 3.31 -8.81
C HIS A 85 8.96 3.74 -9.96
N VAL A 86 7.70 4.09 -9.66
CA VAL A 86 6.69 4.52 -10.66
C VAL A 86 7.01 5.86 -11.33
N GLN A 87 7.89 6.66 -10.72
CA GLN A 87 8.41 7.91 -11.31
C GLN A 87 9.70 7.69 -12.10
N SER A 88 10.31 6.52 -12.01
CA SER A 88 11.55 6.17 -12.69
C SER A 88 11.29 5.50 -14.03
N THR A 89 12.29 5.53 -14.90
CA THR A 89 12.26 4.81 -16.19
C THR A 89 12.25 3.28 -16.01
N ASN A 90 12.55 2.76 -14.82
CA ASN A 90 12.64 1.33 -14.54
C ASN A 90 11.28 0.62 -14.51
N ASP A 91 10.16 1.33 -14.27
CA ASP A 91 8.82 0.72 -14.16
C ASP A 91 8.39 0.08 -15.49
N TYR A 92 8.38 0.86 -16.57
CA TYR A 92 7.94 0.39 -17.89
C TYR A 92 8.83 0.84 -19.05
N LEU A 93 9.45 2.03 -19.01
CA LEU A 93 10.21 2.56 -20.15
C LEU A 93 11.43 1.71 -20.52
N LEU A 94 12.28 1.34 -19.56
CA LEU A 94 13.45 0.50 -19.83
C LEU A 94 13.08 -0.91 -20.30
N PRO A 95 12.13 -1.64 -19.66
CA PRO A 95 11.64 -2.92 -20.18
C PRO A 95 11.12 -2.86 -21.62
N LEU A 96 10.51 -1.74 -22.02
CA LEU A 96 9.99 -1.52 -23.38
C LEU A 96 11.07 -1.16 -24.41
N GLY A 97 12.34 -1.08 -24.02
CA GLY A 97 13.44 -0.72 -24.92
C GLY A 97 13.47 0.78 -25.29
N CYS A 98 12.82 1.64 -24.49
CA CYS A 98 12.88 3.08 -24.69
C CYS A 98 14.29 3.58 -24.35
N SER A 99 15.02 4.06 -25.35
CA SER A 99 16.35 4.65 -25.15
C SER A 99 16.14 6.05 -24.58
N SER A 100 16.45 6.20 -23.28
CA SER A 100 16.45 7.45 -22.50
C SER A 100 15.61 8.57 -23.11
N SER A 101 14.35 8.71 -22.66
CA SER A 101 13.74 10.03 -22.66
C SER A 101 14.78 11.00 -22.11
N SER A 102 14.96 12.18 -22.70
CA SER A 102 15.80 13.25 -22.14
C SER A 102 15.35 13.74 -20.75
N LYS A 103 14.34 13.08 -20.18
CA LYS A 103 13.73 13.30 -18.88
C LYS A 103 14.29 12.27 -17.89
N GLU A 104 14.83 12.79 -16.79
CA GLU A 104 15.24 11.99 -15.62
C GLU A 104 14.05 11.30 -14.93
N SER A 105 12.81 11.69 -15.25
CA SER A 105 11.56 11.09 -14.75
C SER A 105 10.68 10.54 -15.87
N ALA A 106 10.06 9.40 -15.60
CA ALA A 106 9.05 8.81 -16.47
C ALA A 106 7.70 9.49 -16.26
N PRO A 107 6.90 9.73 -17.33
CA PRO A 107 5.51 10.09 -17.16
C PRO A 107 4.77 9.03 -16.35
N TYR A 108 3.86 9.44 -15.46
CA TYR A 108 3.14 8.48 -14.64
C TYR A 108 2.11 7.72 -15.48
N ALA A 109 2.22 6.39 -15.54
CA ALA A 109 1.20 5.55 -16.16
C ALA A 109 0.06 5.30 -15.17
N ARG A 110 -1.18 5.54 -15.60
CA ARG A 110 -2.37 5.42 -14.74
C ARG A 110 -2.42 4.05 -14.07
N TYR A 111 -2.68 4.01 -12.77
CA TYR A 111 -2.76 2.78 -11.98
C TYR A 111 -1.45 2.02 -11.75
N SER A 112 -0.28 2.63 -12.00
CA SER A 112 1.03 2.01 -11.72
C SER A 112 1.15 1.54 -10.26
N LEU A 113 0.76 2.36 -9.28
CA LEU A 113 0.81 1.95 -7.88
C LEU A 113 -0.16 0.81 -7.59
N SER A 114 -1.39 0.87 -8.09
CA SER A 114 -2.40 -0.19 -7.92
C SER A 114 -1.88 -1.53 -8.42
N ARG A 115 -1.24 -1.53 -9.60
CA ARG A 115 -0.60 -2.72 -10.18
C ARG A 115 0.54 -3.21 -9.30
N LEU A 116 1.46 -2.35 -8.85
CA LEU A 116 2.55 -2.77 -7.98
C LEU A 116 2.05 -3.32 -6.64
N CYS A 117 1.11 -2.64 -5.99
CA CYS A 117 0.54 -3.05 -4.72
C CYS A 117 -0.10 -4.44 -4.84
N ALA A 118 -0.96 -4.64 -5.85
CA ALA A 118 -1.55 -5.95 -6.12
C ALA A 118 -0.47 -7.01 -6.42
N GLY A 119 0.53 -6.65 -7.23
CA GLY A 119 1.68 -7.50 -7.56
C GLY A 119 2.39 -8.02 -6.31
N LEU A 120 2.66 -7.12 -5.36
CA LEU A 120 3.42 -7.40 -4.16
C LEU A 120 2.61 -8.19 -3.13
N ILE A 121 1.32 -7.90 -2.92
CA ILE A 121 0.50 -8.67 -1.97
C ILE A 121 0.19 -10.08 -2.48
N GLN A 122 0.11 -10.26 -3.81
CA GLN A 122 -0.14 -11.54 -4.48
C GLN A 122 1.13 -12.39 -4.65
N ASP A 123 2.29 -11.90 -4.18
CA ASP A 123 3.52 -12.66 -4.24
C ASP A 123 3.41 -13.95 -3.41
N VAL A 124 3.48 -15.08 -4.12
CA VAL A 124 3.24 -16.42 -3.54
C VAL A 124 4.32 -16.86 -2.56
N THR A 125 5.51 -16.26 -2.64
CA THR A 125 6.68 -16.72 -1.89
C THR A 125 6.79 -15.98 -0.57
N ASP A 126 6.59 -14.66 -0.58
CA ASP A 126 6.87 -13.82 0.59
C ASP A 126 5.62 -13.19 1.19
N SER A 127 4.67 -12.72 0.37
CA SER A 127 3.54 -11.94 0.88
C SER A 127 2.32 -12.79 1.21
N LEU A 128 1.98 -13.80 0.40
CA LEU A 128 0.86 -14.70 0.73
C LEU A 128 1.03 -15.38 2.09
N PRO A 129 2.22 -15.88 2.49
CA PRO A 129 2.42 -16.41 3.84
C PRO A 129 2.13 -15.40 4.95
N CYS A 130 2.53 -14.14 4.79
CA CYS A 130 2.20 -13.07 5.75
C CYS A 130 0.68 -12.88 5.88
N ASN A 131 -0.02 -12.81 4.75
CA ASN A 131 -1.47 -12.59 4.76
C ASN A 131 -2.24 -13.79 5.36
N PHE A 132 -1.86 -15.02 5.00
CA PHE A 132 -2.51 -16.22 5.53
C PHE A 132 -2.28 -16.42 7.03
N GLN A 133 -1.12 -16.00 7.57
CA GLN A 133 -0.88 -16.00 9.02
C GLN A 133 -1.86 -15.10 9.78
N HIS A 134 -2.35 -14.03 9.13
CA HIS A 134 -3.38 -13.14 9.67
C HIS A 134 -4.82 -13.52 9.22
N ASN A 135 -5.03 -14.71 8.65
CA ASN A 135 -6.31 -15.18 8.11
C ASN A 135 -6.88 -14.29 6.99
N LEU A 136 -6.01 -13.67 6.19
CA LEU A 136 -6.39 -12.82 5.07
C LEU A 136 -6.09 -13.51 3.74
N THR A 137 -7.04 -13.44 2.81
CA THR A 137 -6.82 -13.81 1.41
C THR A 137 -6.81 -12.54 0.57
N PRO A 138 -5.65 -12.11 0.05
CA PRO A 138 -5.58 -10.91 -0.76
C PRO A 138 -6.37 -11.10 -2.07
N PRO A 139 -7.22 -10.15 -2.46
CA PRO A 139 -7.95 -10.19 -3.72
C PRO A 139 -7.01 -9.77 -4.86
N PRO A 140 -7.32 -10.19 -6.09
CA PRO A 140 -6.60 -9.74 -7.26
C PRO A 140 -6.90 -8.27 -7.59
N LEU A 141 -6.07 -7.66 -8.43
CA LEU A 141 -6.42 -6.44 -9.13
C LEU A 141 -7.51 -6.74 -10.16
N CYS A 142 -8.46 -5.83 -10.34
CA CYS A 142 -9.43 -5.96 -11.41
C CYS A 142 -8.74 -5.94 -12.77
N LYS A 143 -9.14 -6.85 -13.67
CA LYS A 143 -8.60 -6.93 -15.03
C LYS A 143 -8.68 -5.59 -15.76
N ALA A 144 -9.81 -4.90 -15.64
CA ALA A 144 -10.01 -3.59 -16.25
C ALA A 144 -8.94 -2.57 -15.80
N THR A 145 -8.55 -2.59 -14.52
CA THR A 145 -7.46 -1.72 -14.01
C THR A 145 -6.13 -2.04 -14.67
N CYS A 146 -5.83 -3.34 -14.85
CA CYS A 146 -4.60 -3.78 -15.50
C CYS A 146 -4.57 -3.36 -16.98
N ASP A 147 -5.70 -3.53 -17.67
CA ASP A 147 -5.87 -3.12 -19.06
C ASP A 147 -5.73 -1.59 -19.22
N ASP A 148 -6.31 -0.81 -18.31
CA ASP A 148 -6.19 0.66 -18.28
C ASP A 148 -4.74 1.12 -18.06
N TRP A 149 -4.00 0.43 -17.18
CA TRP A 149 -2.57 0.70 -16.99
C TRP A 149 -1.78 0.45 -18.26
N ILE A 150 -2.01 -0.68 -18.95
CA ILE A 150 -1.35 -0.97 -20.24
C ILE A 150 -1.73 0.08 -21.28
N SER A 151 -3.00 0.46 -21.37
CA SER A 151 -3.43 1.51 -22.30
C SER A 151 -2.71 2.83 -22.04
N SER A 152 -2.52 3.19 -20.77
CA SER A 152 -1.71 4.36 -20.40
C SER A 152 -0.25 4.22 -20.82
N VAL A 153 0.37 3.06 -20.60
CA VAL A 153 1.75 2.79 -20.99
C VAL A 153 1.92 2.86 -22.51
N ASP A 154 1.03 2.24 -23.28
CA ASP A 154 1.05 2.26 -24.75
C ASP A 154 0.89 3.69 -25.28
N MET A 155 -0.06 4.45 -24.73
CA MET A 155 -0.26 5.86 -25.11
C MET A 155 0.98 6.72 -24.84
N ILE A 156 1.60 6.56 -23.67
CA ILE A 156 2.81 7.31 -23.30
C ILE A 156 3.97 6.94 -24.23
N THR A 157 4.15 5.65 -24.52
CA THR A 157 5.32 5.15 -25.26
C THR A 157 5.18 5.16 -26.77
N ASN A 158 3.97 5.40 -27.29
CA ASN A 158 3.77 5.74 -28.70
C ASN A 158 4.18 7.19 -29.03
N ASN A 159 4.45 8.03 -28.02
CA ASN A 159 5.09 9.32 -28.24
C ASN A 159 6.61 9.15 -28.39
N ASN A 160 7.15 9.45 -29.57
CA ASN A 160 8.59 9.36 -29.86
C ASN A 160 9.45 10.29 -28.99
N ASP A 161 8.90 11.37 -28.44
CA ASP A 161 9.62 12.26 -27.51
C ASP A 161 9.83 11.61 -26.13
N VAL A 162 9.00 10.62 -25.80
CA VAL A 162 9.08 9.86 -24.54
C VAL A 162 9.83 8.54 -24.76
N CYS A 163 9.54 7.85 -25.85
CA CYS A 163 10.12 6.55 -26.16
C CYS A 163 10.62 6.51 -27.60
N SER A 164 11.79 7.11 -27.82
CA SER A 164 12.61 6.80 -28.99
C SER A 164 13.31 5.46 -28.73
N GLY A 165 13.01 4.43 -29.51
CA GLY A 165 13.55 3.09 -29.24
C GLY A 165 13.09 2.05 -30.23
N ASP A 166 13.39 0.79 -29.91
CA ASP A 166 13.02 -0.35 -30.74
C ASP A 166 11.51 -0.60 -30.64
N THR A 167 10.79 -0.26 -31.70
CA THR A 167 9.35 -0.49 -31.83
C THR A 167 8.96 -1.97 -31.75
N THR A 168 9.86 -2.88 -32.16
CA THR A 168 9.63 -4.33 -32.11
C THR A 168 9.65 -4.81 -30.67
N GLN A 169 10.68 -4.44 -29.91
CA GLN A 169 10.79 -4.76 -28.49
C GLN A 169 9.59 -4.18 -27.72
N ARG A 170 9.25 -2.91 -27.96
CA ARG A 170 8.11 -2.25 -27.33
C ARG A 170 6.81 -3.02 -27.56
N ASN A 171 6.49 -3.35 -28.80
CA ASN A 171 5.26 -4.07 -29.13
C ASN A 171 5.23 -5.47 -28.52
N SER A 172 6.36 -6.19 -28.52
CA SER A 172 6.47 -7.50 -27.87
C SER A 172 6.21 -7.41 -26.37
N THR A 173 6.83 -6.44 -25.68
CA THR A 173 6.66 -6.26 -24.25
C THR A 173 5.24 -5.78 -23.88
N ILE A 174 4.61 -4.93 -24.69
CA ILE A 174 3.18 -4.58 -24.51
C ILE A 174 2.31 -5.84 -24.59
N LEU A 175 2.53 -6.70 -25.58
CA LEU A 175 1.79 -7.97 -25.71
C LEU A 175 2.01 -8.88 -24.50
N ASP A 176 3.25 -8.96 -23.97
CA ASP A 176 3.54 -9.73 -22.75
C ASP A 176 2.81 -9.18 -21.53
N LEU A 177 2.71 -7.85 -21.40
CA LEU A 177 1.93 -7.22 -20.33
C LEU A 177 0.43 -7.53 -20.49
N GLN A 178 -0.11 -7.48 -21.71
CA GLN A 178 -1.52 -7.81 -21.99
C GLN A 178 -1.83 -9.28 -21.63
N ASN A 179 -0.89 -10.18 -21.95
CA ASN A 179 -0.97 -11.57 -21.57
C ASN A 179 -0.93 -11.74 -20.05
N GLN A 180 -0.10 -10.98 -19.33
CA GLN A 180 -0.10 -10.99 -17.85
C GLN A 180 -1.44 -10.54 -17.27
N CYS A 181 -2.04 -9.45 -17.76
CA CYS A 181 -3.36 -9.00 -17.30
C CYS A 181 -4.46 -10.03 -17.56
N SER A 182 -4.29 -10.91 -18.55
CA SER A 182 -5.29 -11.92 -18.90
C SER A 182 -5.08 -13.26 -18.21
N SER A 183 -3.83 -13.62 -17.89
CA SER A 183 -3.47 -14.97 -17.44
C SER A 183 -2.99 -15.03 -15.98
N TRP A 184 -2.42 -13.96 -15.44
CA TRP A 184 -1.91 -13.98 -14.08
C TRP A 184 -3.01 -13.68 -13.07
N GLN A 185 -3.22 -14.61 -12.14
CA GLN A 185 -4.30 -14.56 -11.14
C GLN A 185 -4.31 -13.28 -10.31
N GLY A 186 -3.16 -12.62 -10.12
CA GLY A 186 -3.08 -11.37 -9.36
C GLY A 186 -3.60 -10.14 -10.11
N TYR A 187 -3.80 -10.21 -11.44
CA TYR A 187 -4.22 -9.08 -12.27
C TYR A 187 -5.48 -9.33 -13.10
N ASN A 188 -6.03 -10.54 -13.12
CA ASN A 188 -7.16 -10.89 -13.99
C ASN A 188 -8.50 -11.02 -13.24
N GLY A 189 -8.63 -10.37 -12.08
CA GLY A 189 -9.83 -10.47 -11.25
C GLY A 189 -11.06 -9.78 -11.87
N THR A 190 -12.23 -10.26 -11.47
CA THR A 190 -13.55 -9.73 -11.85
C THR A 190 -14.25 -9.08 -10.67
N ASP A 191 -15.22 -8.20 -10.94
CA ASP A 191 -16.03 -7.55 -9.90
C ASP A 191 -16.75 -8.58 -9.01
N SER A 192 -17.21 -9.68 -9.60
CA SER A 192 -17.84 -10.79 -8.86
C SER A 192 -16.90 -11.51 -7.89
N GLU A 193 -15.58 -11.42 -8.10
CA GLU A 193 -14.56 -11.98 -7.21
C GLU A 193 -14.09 -10.97 -6.16
N GLY A 194 -14.64 -9.74 -6.16
CA GLY A 194 -14.24 -8.69 -5.24
C GLY A 194 -12.83 -8.15 -5.51
N CYS A 195 -12.44 -8.08 -6.79
CA CYS A 195 -11.17 -7.50 -7.20
C CYS A 195 -11.04 -6.04 -6.75
N ILE A 196 -9.81 -5.55 -6.58
CA ILE A 196 -9.55 -4.16 -6.24
C ILE A 196 -9.43 -3.33 -7.53
N ALA A 197 -10.33 -2.34 -7.67
CA ALA A 197 -10.28 -1.39 -8.78
C ALA A 197 -9.22 -0.31 -8.51
N GLY A 198 -8.48 0.09 -9.56
CA GLY A 198 -7.41 1.08 -9.42
C GLY A 198 -7.89 2.44 -8.93
N GLN A 199 -9.14 2.82 -9.27
CA GLN A 199 -9.75 4.06 -8.77
C GLN A 199 -9.89 4.10 -7.24
N VAL A 200 -10.00 2.94 -6.58
CA VAL A 200 -10.06 2.88 -5.12
C VAL A 200 -8.70 3.21 -4.51
N ASN A 201 -7.61 2.73 -5.13
CA ASN A 201 -6.25 2.98 -4.65
C ASN A 201 -5.72 4.36 -5.07
N GLU A 202 -6.09 4.81 -6.26
CA GLU A 202 -5.59 6.03 -6.90
C GLU A 202 -6.75 6.91 -7.42
N PRO A 203 -7.60 7.44 -6.51
CA PRO A 203 -8.82 8.16 -6.91
C PRO A 203 -8.56 9.45 -7.68
N ASN A 204 -7.40 10.08 -7.45
CA ASN A 204 -7.02 11.35 -8.06
C ASN A 204 -6.08 11.18 -9.27
N ASN A 205 -5.72 9.94 -9.61
CA ASN A 205 -4.72 9.70 -10.65
C ASN A 205 -5.42 9.25 -11.92
N CYS A 206 -5.71 10.23 -12.76
CA CYS A 206 -6.33 9.99 -14.04
C CYS A 206 -5.30 9.80 -15.18
N GLY A 207 -4.00 9.73 -14.86
CA GLY A 207 -2.92 9.62 -15.85
C GLY A 207 -2.68 10.94 -16.58
N MET A 208 -2.30 10.88 -17.86
CA MET A 208 -2.38 12.02 -18.78
C MET A 208 -3.86 12.20 -19.21
N CYS A 209 -4.68 12.84 -18.38
CA CYS A 209 -6.00 13.35 -18.77
C CYS A 209 -5.93 14.77 -19.32
#